data_AF-A0A1Y5FHV3-F1
#
_entry.id   AF-A0A1Y5FHV3-F1
#
_cell.length_a   1.000
_cell.length_b   1.000
_cell.length_c   1.000
_cell.angle_alpha   90.00
_cell.angle_beta   90.00
_cell.angle_gamma   90.00
#
_symmetry.space_group_name_H-M   'P 1'
#
loop_
_entity.id
_entity.type
_entity.pdbx_description
1 polymer ?
#
loop_
_entity_poly.entity_id
_entity_poly.type
_entity_poly.pdbx_seq_one_letter_code
_entity_poly.pdbx_strand_id
1 'polypeptide(L)'
;MKINQEQLVSRLIILIRLDAKNLFERIRDREVEYLTIYSLKRSRAHFPAVFRSRFKNVNISDLKFLSPELIVALDDFYESVDKMQWYLSSTEDMPQTVDDRVHFFIKDLNKKYDLLALYLEGENEAAVELEESASETSLEEFVLEEPLEESFEEISDEVLNDLTSS
;
A
#
# COMPACT_ATOMS: atom_id res chain seq x y z
N MET A 1 -8.43 -19.95 -1.81
CA MET A 1 -8.60 -18.68 -1.09
C MET A 1 -8.74 -17.59 -2.14
N LYS A 2 -9.91 -16.96 -2.29
CA LYS A 2 -10.08 -15.82 -3.20
C LYS A 2 -9.57 -14.59 -2.45
N ILE A 3 -8.58 -13.90 -3.01
CA ILE A 3 -8.06 -12.67 -2.42
C ILE A 3 -8.99 -11.54 -2.88
N ASN A 4 -9.50 -10.74 -1.94
CA ASN A 4 -10.33 -9.58 -2.27
C ASN A 4 -9.46 -8.46 -2.90
N GLN A 5 -10.07 -7.56 -3.65
CA GLN A 5 -9.37 -6.42 -4.25
C GLN A 5 -8.72 -5.52 -3.20
N GLU A 6 -9.40 -5.24 -2.08
CA GLU A 6 -8.87 -4.46 -0.95
C GLU A 6 -7.58 -5.08 -0.39
N GLN A 7 -7.59 -6.39 -0.17
CA GLN A 7 -6.42 -7.14 0.28
C GLN A 7 -5.25 -7.08 -0.72
N LEU A 8 -5.54 -6.99 -2.02
CA LEU A 8 -4.50 -6.80 -3.04
C LEU A 8 -3.91 -5.39 -2.95
N VAL A 9 -4.74 -4.36 -2.77
CA VAL A 9 -4.31 -2.97 -2.62
C VAL A 9 -3.45 -2.80 -1.37
N SER A 10 -3.90 -3.30 -0.22
CA SER A 10 -3.14 -3.28 1.04
C SER A 10 -1.77 -3.95 0.90
N ARG A 11 -1.72 -5.13 0.28
CA ARG A 11 -0.44 -5.82 0.00
C ARG A 11 0.44 -5.02 -0.95
N LEU A 12 -0.13 -4.43 -2.00
CA LEU A 12 0.62 -3.61 -2.95
C LEU A 12 1.25 -2.41 -2.25
N ILE A 13 0.50 -1.69 -1.42
CA ILE A 13 0.97 -0.55 -0.62
C ILE A 13 2.15 -0.99 0.28
N ILE A 14 2.02 -2.13 0.97
CA ILE A 14 3.09 -2.66 1.82
C ILE A 14 4.36 -2.97 1.01
N LEU A 15 4.22 -3.59 -0.16
CA LEU A 15 5.36 -3.91 -1.03
C LEU A 15 6.07 -2.66 -1.52
N ILE A 16 5.32 -1.66 -1.96
CA ILE A 16 5.83 -0.36 -2.39
C ILE A 16 6.56 0.34 -1.24
N ARG A 17 5.95 0.39 -0.05
CA ARG A 17 6.54 0.98 1.16
C ARG A 17 7.88 0.34 1.51
N LEU A 18 7.94 -1.00 1.49
CA LEU A 18 9.17 -1.73 1.75
C LEU A 18 10.22 -1.46 0.68
N ASP A 19 9.84 -1.37 -0.60
CA ASP A 19 10.78 -1.03 -1.67
C ASP A 19 11.39 0.34 -1.47
N ALA A 20 10.54 1.36 -1.35
CA ALA A 20 10.93 2.76 -1.22
C ALA A 20 11.84 2.96 -0.01
N LYS A 21 11.49 2.37 1.14
CA LYS A 21 12.31 2.40 2.35
C LYS A 21 13.68 1.76 2.12
N ASN A 22 13.72 0.52 1.64
CA ASN A 22 14.98 -0.22 1.42
C ASN A 22 15.87 0.41 0.34
N LEU A 23 15.27 1.14 -0.61
CA LEU A 23 15.99 1.87 -1.65
C LEU A 23 16.57 3.17 -1.08
N PHE A 24 15.74 3.95 -0.40
CA PHE A 24 16.13 5.20 0.26
C PHE A 24 17.24 4.98 1.30
N GLU A 25 17.04 4.07 2.25
CA GLU A 25 18.05 3.75 3.28
C GLU A 25 19.37 3.32 2.65
N ARG A 26 19.33 2.54 1.55
CA ARG A 26 20.56 2.10 0.88
C ARG A 26 21.30 3.24 0.19
N ILE A 27 20.58 4.17 -0.43
CA ILE A 27 21.18 5.34 -1.08
C ILE A 27 21.77 6.29 -0.05
N ARG A 28 21.06 6.51 1.07
CA ARG A 28 21.48 7.40 2.16
C ARG A 28 22.62 6.80 2.99
N ASP A 29 22.43 5.60 3.53
CA ASP A 29 23.34 5.03 4.53
C ASP A 29 24.67 4.57 3.92
N ARG A 30 24.68 4.23 2.62
CA ARG A 30 25.88 3.80 1.90
C ARG A 30 26.56 4.91 1.12
N GLU A 31 26.12 6.16 1.27
CA GLU A 31 26.65 7.33 0.57
C GLU A 31 28.17 7.38 0.54
N VAL A 32 28.76 7.40 1.74
CA VAL A 32 30.22 7.49 1.92
C VAL A 32 30.92 6.30 1.27
N GLU A 33 30.34 5.10 1.36
CA GLU A 33 30.94 3.88 0.83
C GLU A 33 31.01 3.90 -0.70
N TYR A 34 29.89 4.15 -1.39
CA TYR A 34 29.87 4.14 -2.85
C TYR A 34 30.59 5.33 -3.46
N LEU A 35 30.65 6.48 -2.78
CA LEU A 35 31.44 7.64 -3.23
C LEU A 35 32.95 7.39 -3.04
N THR A 36 33.34 6.74 -1.95
CA THR A 36 34.73 6.34 -1.73
C THR A 36 35.20 5.36 -2.81
N ILE A 37 34.37 4.37 -3.16
CA ILE A 37 34.65 3.42 -4.25
C ILE A 37 34.76 4.17 -5.59
N TYR A 38 33.85 5.12 -5.86
CA TYR A 38 33.88 5.93 -7.07
C TYR A 38 35.16 6.77 -7.17
N SER A 39 35.55 7.46 -6.09
CA SER A 39 36.74 8.31 -6.05
C SER A 39 38.04 7.51 -6.18
N LEU A 40 38.20 6.44 -5.39
CA LEU A 40 39.44 5.66 -5.34
C LEU A 40 39.61 4.75 -6.56
N LYS A 41 38.56 4.00 -6.93
CA LYS A 41 38.64 2.98 -7.99
C LYS A 41 38.21 3.51 -9.35
N ARG A 42 37.62 4.72 -9.42
CA ARG A 42 37.04 5.31 -10.65
C ARG A 42 36.08 4.37 -11.38
N SER A 43 35.47 3.44 -10.63
CA SER A 43 34.55 2.45 -11.15
C SER A 43 33.12 2.92 -10.94
N ARG A 44 32.23 2.58 -11.88
CA ARG A 44 30.78 2.82 -11.81
C ARG A 44 29.98 1.53 -11.64
N ALA A 45 30.67 0.38 -11.59
CA ALA A 45 30.05 -0.94 -11.63
C ALA A 45 29.21 -1.26 -10.39
N HIS A 46 29.40 -0.55 -9.28
CA HIS A 46 28.69 -0.77 -8.02
C HIS A 46 27.36 -0.01 -7.94
N PHE A 47 27.16 1.06 -8.74
CA PHE A 47 25.93 1.86 -8.70
C PHE A 47 24.64 1.05 -8.96
N PRO A 48 24.60 0.10 -9.91
CA PRO A 48 23.41 -0.74 -10.09
C PRO A 48 22.98 -1.48 -8.82
N ALA A 49 23.90 -1.83 -7.92
CA ALA A 49 23.54 -2.49 -6.65
C ALA A 49 22.95 -1.51 -5.62
N VAL A 50 23.38 -0.24 -5.66
CA VAL A 50 22.87 0.84 -4.81
C VAL A 50 21.45 1.22 -5.21
N PHE A 51 21.21 1.41 -6.50
CA PHE A 51 19.93 1.91 -7.04
C PHE A 51 18.91 0.81 -7.38
N ARG A 52 19.19 -0.44 -7.01
CA ARG A 52 18.29 -1.57 -7.31
C ARG A 52 17.03 -1.54 -6.45
N SER A 53 15.88 -1.26 -7.08
CA SER A 53 14.55 -1.63 -6.60
C SER A 53 14.35 -3.15 -6.65
N ARG A 54 13.69 -3.72 -5.63
CA ARG A 54 13.37 -5.15 -5.54
C ARG A 54 12.09 -5.48 -6.28
N PHE A 55 11.19 -4.52 -6.42
CA PHE A 55 9.85 -4.70 -6.99
C PHE A 55 9.66 -3.92 -8.29
N LYS A 56 10.68 -3.87 -9.15
CA LYS A 56 10.67 -3.11 -10.41
C LYS A 56 9.57 -3.54 -11.42
N ASN A 57 8.95 -4.69 -11.24
CA ASN A 57 8.01 -5.28 -12.19
C ASN A 57 6.52 -5.03 -11.83
N VAL A 58 6.21 -3.95 -11.11
CA VAL A 58 4.80 -3.56 -10.91
C VAL A 58 4.22 -3.09 -12.24
N ASN A 59 3.07 -3.65 -12.64
CA ASN A 59 2.41 -3.25 -13.87
C ASN A 59 1.52 -2.02 -13.62
N ILE A 60 1.30 -1.22 -14.66
CA ILE A 60 0.39 -0.06 -14.57
C ILE A 60 -1.05 -0.46 -14.20
N SER A 61 -1.44 -1.70 -14.51
CA SER A 61 -2.72 -2.29 -14.12
C SER A 61 -2.92 -2.37 -12.61
N ASP A 62 -1.82 -2.42 -11.85
CA ASP A 62 -1.82 -2.61 -10.41
C ASP A 62 -1.86 -1.24 -9.71
N LEU A 63 -1.32 -0.21 -10.35
CA LEU A 63 -1.30 1.17 -9.83
C LEU A 63 -2.65 1.88 -9.93
N LYS A 64 -3.56 1.42 -10.80
CA LYS A 64 -4.87 2.06 -11.01
C LYS A 64 -5.78 2.08 -9.77
N PHE A 65 -5.43 1.29 -8.76
CA PHE A 65 -6.18 1.19 -7.51
C PHE A 65 -5.69 2.18 -6.44
N LEU A 66 -4.60 2.91 -6.71
CA LEU A 66 -4.04 3.91 -5.82
C LEU A 66 -4.64 5.29 -6.11
N SER A 67 -4.69 6.17 -5.10
CA SER A 67 -5.05 7.57 -5.32
C SER A 67 -4.12 8.27 -6.32
N PRO A 68 -4.64 9.25 -7.09
CA PRO A 68 -3.83 10.08 -7.98
C PRO A 68 -2.65 10.75 -7.27
N GLU A 69 -2.86 11.23 -6.04
CA GLU A 69 -1.85 11.90 -5.23
C GLU A 69 -0.69 10.95 -4.88
N LEU A 70 -1.00 9.71 -4.50
CA LEU A 70 0.02 8.70 -4.22
C LEU A 70 0.79 8.32 -5.48
N ILE A 71 0.12 8.21 -6.64
CA ILE A 71 0.79 7.93 -7.92
C ILE A 71 1.80 9.04 -8.26
N VAL A 72 1.42 10.31 -8.09
CA VAL A 72 2.32 11.44 -8.32
C VAL A 72 3.51 11.40 -7.34
N ALA A 73 3.27 11.15 -6.05
CA ALA A 73 4.34 11.04 -5.07
C ALA A 73 5.32 9.88 -5.36
N LEU A 74 4.81 8.75 -5.87
CA LEU A 74 5.62 7.62 -6.31
C LEU A 74 6.49 8.00 -7.50
N ASP A 75 5.91 8.62 -8.54
CA ASP A 75 6.64 9.05 -9.72
C ASP A 75 7.77 10.03 -9.34
N ASP A 76 7.45 11.06 -8.55
CA ASP A 76 8.43 12.05 -8.10
C ASP A 76 9.61 11.42 -7.33
N PHE A 77 9.32 10.44 -6.46
CA PHE A 77 10.35 9.72 -5.70
C PHE A 77 11.24 8.89 -6.62
N TYR A 78 10.66 8.01 -7.45
CA TYR A 78 11.42 7.09 -8.30
C TYR A 78 12.13 7.83 -9.44
N GLU A 79 11.55 8.89 -9.98
CA GLU A 79 12.21 9.75 -10.97
C GLU A 79 13.43 10.46 -10.36
N SER A 80 13.35 10.86 -9.09
CA SER A 80 14.49 11.44 -8.37
C SER A 80 15.63 10.43 -8.20
N VAL A 81 15.30 9.16 -7.92
CA VAL A 81 16.28 8.07 -7.83
C VAL A 81 16.94 7.84 -9.19
N ASP A 82 16.15 7.75 -10.26
CA ASP A 82 16.64 7.54 -11.63
C ASP A 82 17.53 8.69 -12.09
N LYS A 83 17.16 9.95 -11.82
CA LYS A 83 18.00 11.13 -12.09
C LYS A 83 19.36 11.05 -11.39
N MET A 84 19.37 10.64 -10.13
CA MET A 84 20.60 10.47 -9.36
C MET A 84 21.46 9.33 -9.92
N GLN A 85 20.86 8.19 -10.23
CA GLN A 85 21.55 7.04 -10.82
C GLN A 85 22.16 7.42 -12.18
N TRP A 86 21.41 8.12 -13.02
CA TRP A 86 21.86 8.58 -14.32
C TRP A 86 23.04 9.53 -14.22
N TYR A 87 22.96 10.51 -13.31
CA TYR A 87 24.05 11.44 -13.04
C TYR A 87 25.33 10.69 -12.66
N LEU A 88 25.28 9.78 -11.68
CA LEU A 88 26.46 9.03 -11.23
C LEU A 88 27.03 8.08 -12.30
N SER A 89 26.17 7.56 -13.18
CA SER A 89 26.58 6.66 -14.25
C SER A 89 27.26 7.40 -15.41
N SER A 90 26.97 8.68 -15.60
CA SER A 90 27.33 9.42 -16.81
C SER A 90 28.22 10.65 -16.56
N THR A 91 28.35 11.10 -15.31
CA THR A 91 29.10 12.31 -14.97
C THR A 91 30.61 12.14 -15.17
N GLU A 92 31.26 13.22 -15.61
CA GLU A 92 32.70 13.39 -15.69
C GLU A 92 33.22 14.40 -14.66
N ASP A 93 32.35 14.82 -13.74
CA ASP A 93 32.67 15.83 -12.72
C ASP A 93 33.78 15.36 -11.78
N MET A 94 34.48 16.34 -11.20
CA MET A 94 35.48 16.10 -10.16
C MET A 94 34.82 15.45 -8.93
N PRO A 95 35.53 14.56 -8.19
CA PRO A 95 34.94 13.85 -7.05
C PRO A 95 34.26 14.76 -6.01
N GLN A 96 34.84 15.93 -5.73
CA GLN A 96 34.25 16.90 -4.79
C GLN A 96 32.90 17.42 -5.27
N THR A 97 32.77 17.71 -6.56
CA THR A 97 31.51 18.18 -7.16
C THR A 97 30.46 17.07 -7.15
N VAL A 98 30.86 15.82 -7.38
CA VAL A 98 29.96 14.66 -7.29
C VAL A 98 29.46 14.48 -5.86
N ASP A 99 30.33 14.60 -4.86
CA ASP A 99 30.00 14.53 -3.43
C ASP A 99 28.95 15.57 -3.04
N ASP A 100 29.20 16.85 -3.36
CA ASP A 100 28.25 17.95 -3.11
C ASP A 100 26.90 17.72 -3.82
N ARG A 101 26.94 17.23 -5.06
CA ARG A 101 25.73 16.95 -5.85
C ARG A 101 24.93 15.80 -5.25
N VAL A 102 25.60 14.74 -4.81
CA VAL A 102 24.97 13.57 -4.18
C VAL A 102 24.34 13.95 -2.85
N HIS A 103 25.01 14.75 -2.02
CA HIS A 103 24.43 15.31 -0.81
C HIS A 103 23.14 16.10 -1.09
N PHE A 104 23.13 16.91 -2.16
CA PHE A 104 21.92 17.61 -2.58
C PHE A 104 20.80 16.64 -3.02
N PHE A 105 21.15 15.63 -3.84
CA PHE A 105 20.19 14.61 -4.27
C PHE A 105 19.59 13.84 -3.08
N ILE A 106 20.39 13.45 -2.09
CA ILE A 106 19.90 12.73 -0.92
C ILE A 106 18.99 13.61 -0.08
N LYS A 107 19.33 14.89 0.10
CA LYS A 107 18.47 15.84 0.81
C LYS A 107 17.12 16.04 0.13
N ASP A 108 17.11 16.14 -1.19
CA ASP A 108 15.87 16.23 -1.98
C ASP A 108 15.08 14.92 -1.93
N LEU A 109 15.76 13.79 -2.09
CA LEU A 109 15.18 12.45 -2.01
C LEU A 109 14.55 12.18 -0.64
N ASN A 110 15.17 12.66 0.45
CA ASN A 110 14.61 12.54 1.79
C ASN A 110 13.24 13.23 1.89
N LYS A 111 13.11 14.45 1.35
CA LYS A 111 11.82 15.17 1.37
C LYS A 111 10.75 14.42 0.57
N LYS A 112 11.11 13.89 -0.59
CA LYS A 112 10.20 13.10 -1.44
C LYS A 112 9.81 11.79 -0.78
N TYR A 113 10.75 11.13 -0.11
CA TYR A 113 10.48 9.94 0.68
C TYR A 113 9.54 10.23 1.86
N ASP A 114 9.78 11.31 2.61
CA ASP A 114 8.92 11.70 3.73
C ASP A 114 7.48 11.99 3.26
N LEU A 115 7.33 12.67 2.13
CA LEU A 115 6.03 12.92 1.51
C LEU A 115 5.36 11.63 1.05
N LEU A 116 6.10 10.75 0.37
CA LEU A 116 5.61 9.45 -0.07
C LEU A 116 5.18 8.58 1.12
N ALA A 117 5.95 8.56 2.21
CA ALA A 117 5.63 7.82 3.42
C ALA A 117 4.30 8.28 4.03
N LEU A 118 4.07 9.61 4.07
CA LEU A 118 2.81 10.18 4.56
C LEU A 118 1.62 9.71 3.71
N TYR A 119 1.73 9.74 2.37
CA TYR A 119 0.65 9.26 1.50
C TYR A 119 0.42 7.74 1.62
N LEU A 120 1.49 6.95 1.77
CA LEU A 120 1.41 5.49 1.96
C LEU A 120 0.82 5.09 3.32
N GLU A 121 0.93 5.95 4.33
CA GLU A 121 0.29 5.77 5.64
C GLU A 121 -1.20 6.08 5.53
N GLY A 122 -1.57 7.24 4.96
CA GLY A 122 -2.97 7.63 4.78
C GLY A 122 -3.78 6.64 3.93
N GLU A 123 -3.19 6.12 2.84
CA GLU A 123 -3.85 5.09 2.02
C GLU A 123 -3.97 3.73 2.71
N ASN A 124 -3.03 3.40 3.59
CA ASN A 124 -3.10 2.16 4.34
C ASN A 124 -4.19 2.19 5.40
N GLU A 125 -4.39 3.34 6.05
CA GLU A 125 -5.49 3.55 7.00
C GLU A 125 -6.84 3.47 6.27
N ALA A 126 -6.99 4.17 5.14
CA ALA A 126 -8.21 4.12 4.32
C ALA A 126 -8.56 2.70 3.85
N ALA A 127 -7.55 1.90 3.46
CA ALA A 127 -7.76 0.51 3.07
C ALA A 127 -8.23 -0.38 4.23
N VAL A 128 -7.77 -0.12 5.47
CA VAL A 128 -8.16 -0.90 6.66
C VAL A 128 -9.58 -0.56 7.10
N GLU A 129 -9.97 0.73 7.09
CA GLU A 129 -11.34 1.16 7.44
C GLU A 129 -12.39 0.56 6.50
N LEU A 130 -12.06 0.41 5.21
CA LEU A 130 -12.93 -0.25 4.24
C LEU A 130 -13.10 -1.76 4.51
N GLU A 131 -12.04 -2.44 4.93
CA GLU A 131 -12.13 -3.86 5.31
C GLU A 131 -12.98 -4.07 6.58
N GLU A 132 -12.85 -3.19 7.57
CA GLU A 132 -13.64 -3.25 8.80
C GLU A 132 -15.14 -3.02 8.52
N SER A 133 -15.49 -1.98 7.77
CA SER A 133 -16.89 -1.69 7.41
C SER A 133 -17.54 -2.76 6.51
N ALA A 134 -16.78 -3.38 5.59
CA ALA A 134 -17.25 -4.51 4.80
C ALA A 134 -17.53 -5.76 5.66
N SER A 135 -16.76 -5.96 6.74
CA SER A 135 -16.97 -7.07 7.67
C SER A 135 -18.21 -6.88 8.54
N GLU A 136 -18.50 -5.64 8.97
CA GLU A 136 -19.68 -5.31 9.78
C GLU A 136 -20.98 -5.42 8.98
N THR A 137 -20.97 -5.01 7.70
CA THR A 137 -22.14 -5.09 6.82
C THR A 137 -22.60 -6.54 6.57
N SER A 138 -21.69 -7.52 6.67
CA SER A 138 -22.01 -8.94 6.48
C SER A 138 -22.79 -9.58 7.64
N LEU A 139 -22.91 -8.90 8.79
CA LEU A 139 -23.63 -9.41 9.96
C LEU A 139 -25.08 -8.91 10.05
N GLU A 140 -25.45 -7.82 9.36
CA GLU A 140 -26.79 -7.23 9.45
C GLU A 140 -27.80 -7.81 8.45
N GLU A 141 -27.38 -8.63 7.47
CA GLU A 141 -28.28 -9.24 6.48
C GLU A 141 -28.88 -10.61 6.92
N PHE A 142 -28.80 -10.95 8.22
CA PHE A 142 -29.45 -12.13 8.81
C PHE A 142 -30.50 -11.73 9.86
N VAL A 143 -31.47 -10.90 9.49
CA VAL A 143 -32.74 -10.81 10.22
C VAL A 143 -33.73 -11.73 9.50
N LEU A 144 -33.71 -13.02 9.86
CA LEU A 144 -34.81 -13.92 9.55
C LEU A 144 -35.97 -13.56 10.48
N GLU A 145 -37.01 -13.01 9.87
CA GLU A 145 -38.31 -12.70 10.46
C GLU A 145 -38.77 -13.85 11.38
N GLU A 146 -39.09 -13.52 12.64
CA GLU A 146 -39.76 -14.45 13.54
C GLU A 146 -41.11 -14.88 12.91
N PRO A 147 -41.46 -16.17 12.87
CA PRO A 147 -42.83 -16.56 12.61
C PRO A 147 -43.63 -16.27 13.88
N LEU A 148 -44.41 -15.17 13.85
CA LEU A 148 -45.57 -14.99 14.72
C LEU A 148 -46.64 -16.02 14.29
N GLU A 149 -46.57 -17.24 14.84
CA GLU A 149 -47.75 -18.11 14.83
C GLU A 149 -48.66 -17.70 15.99
N GLU A 150 -49.80 -17.18 15.55
CA GLU A 150 -50.89 -16.63 16.32
C GLU A 150 -51.41 -17.60 17.39
N SER A 151 -51.73 -17.00 18.53
CA SER A 151 -52.59 -17.52 19.58
C SER A 151 -53.85 -18.17 19.00
N PHE A 152 -53.94 -19.49 19.05
CA PHE A 152 -55.23 -20.18 19.00
C PHE A 152 -55.62 -20.54 20.44
N GLU A 153 -56.52 -19.75 21.00
CA GLU A 153 -57.20 -20.04 22.26
C GLU A 153 -57.91 -21.40 22.15
N GLU A 154 -57.65 -22.29 23.09
CA GLU A 154 -58.46 -23.50 23.30
C GLU A 154 -59.90 -23.08 23.64
N ILE A 155 -60.79 -23.15 22.65
CA ILE A 155 -62.23 -23.16 22.91
C ILE A 155 -62.59 -24.58 23.35
N SER A 156 -63.04 -24.67 24.60
CA SER A 156 -63.42 -25.89 25.32
C SER A 156 -64.53 -26.71 24.65
N ASP A 157 -64.40 -28.04 24.72
CA ASP A 157 -65.33 -29.08 24.25
C ASP A 157 -66.68 -29.15 25.00
N GLU A 158 -67.40 -28.03 25.16
CA GLU A 158 -68.65 -27.99 25.94
C GLU A 158 -69.90 -27.51 25.17
N VAL A 159 -69.83 -27.29 23.85
CA VAL A 159 -70.96 -26.71 23.07
C VAL A 159 -71.43 -27.58 21.89
N LEU A 160 -70.91 -28.81 21.72
CA LEU A 160 -71.20 -29.65 20.54
C LEU A 160 -72.06 -30.91 20.77
N ASN A 161 -72.72 -31.04 21.93
CA ASN A 161 -73.62 -32.18 22.19
C ASN A 161 -75.11 -31.84 22.41
N ASP A 162 -75.55 -30.61 22.15
CA ASP A 162 -76.97 -30.23 22.27
C ASP A 162 -77.76 -30.31 20.96
N LEU A 163 -77.31 -31.13 19.99
CA LEU A 163 -78.01 -31.35 18.72
C LEU A 163 -78.28 -32.81 18.36
N THR A 164 -78.05 -33.76 19.28
CA THR A 164 -78.50 -35.15 19.08
C THR A 164 -78.97 -35.80 20.39
N SER A 165 -80.20 -35.52 20.83
CA SER A 165 -81.14 -36.53 21.33
C SER A 165 -82.52 -35.91 21.60
N SER A 166 -83.48 -36.33 20.79
CA SER A 166 -84.88 -36.53 21.19
C SER A 166 -85.02 -37.77 22.07
#